data_AF-A0AB33BC23-F1
#
_entry.id   AF-A0AB33BC23-F1
#
_cell.length_a   1.000
_cell.length_b   1.000
_cell.length_c   1.000
_cell.angle_alpha   90.00
_cell.angle_beta   90.00
_cell.angle_gamma   90.00
#
_symmetry.space_group_name_H-M   'P 1'
#
loop_
_entity.id
_entity.type
_entity.pdbx_description
1 polymer ?
#
loop_
_entity_poly.entity_id
_entity_poly.type
_entity_poly.pdbx_seq_one_letter_code
_entity_poly.pdbx_strand_id
1 'polypeptide(L)'
;MKISELKQQTLNEFSGKWLQAILIAVPYFIVAVIGSLPFLPYEILSIFAVIGMSYSYLEWFRFKDIPKKPLFKSLNEILNTPNQFGPFLVGILVEIYTILWSLLFLIPGIIKALAYSQALLIYKDKTLNGTERPGFNDCITKSREMMNGHKWELFVLNLSFLGWFFLSILTVGIGFIWLIPYYYGTLVNYYDYLKNNNK
;
A
#
# COMPACT_ATOMS: atom_id res chain seq x y z
N MET A 1 13.46 -14.84 -0.44
CA MET A 1 12.78 -14.83 -1.75
C MET A 1 13.36 -13.71 -2.59
N LYS A 2 13.61 -13.92 -3.88
CA LYS A 2 14.21 -12.88 -4.74
C LYS A 2 13.17 -11.83 -5.10
N ILE A 3 13.58 -10.56 -5.24
CA ILE A 3 12.70 -9.45 -5.66
C ILE A 3 11.98 -9.78 -7.00
N SER A 4 12.66 -10.49 -7.90
CA SER A 4 12.08 -10.95 -9.17
C SER A 4 10.90 -11.91 -8.96
N GLU A 5 10.94 -12.76 -7.94
CA GLU A 5 9.87 -13.72 -7.64
C GLU A 5 8.63 -12.99 -7.12
N LEU A 6 8.79 -11.98 -6.26
CA LEU A 6 7.68 -11.16 -5.74
C LEU A 6 6.96 -10.44 -6.89
N LYS A 7 7.76 -9.86 -7.78
CA LYS A 7 7.31 -9.20 -9.00
C LYS A 7 6.57 -10.17 -9.93
N GLN A 8 7.12 -11.35 -10.19
CA GLN A 8 6.47 -12.35 -11.03
C GLN A 8 5.17 -12.88 -10.41
N GLN A 9 5.15 -13.08 -9.09
CA GLN A 9 3.95 -13.50 -8.39
C GLN A 9 2.80 -12.50 -8.62
N THR A 10 3.07 -11.20 -8.52
CA THR A 10 2.06 -10.16 -8.81
C THR A 10 1.57 -10.23 -10.27
N LEU A 11 2.48 -10.40 -11.23
CA LEU A 11 2.11 -10.54 -12.64
C LEU A 11 1.23 -11.78 -12.87
N ASN A 12 1.51 -12.88 -12.17
CA ASN A 12 0.72 -14.10 -12.25
C ASN A 12 -0.68 -13.91 -11.64
N GLU A 13 -0.81 -13.23 -10.49
CA GLU A 13 -2.11 -12.89 -9.90
C GLU A 13 -2.99 -12.05 -10.84
N PHE A 14 -2.36 -11.14 -11.59
CA PHE A 14 -3.06 -10.24 -12.53
C PHE A 14 -3.20 -10.81 -13.94
N SER A 15 -2.59 -11.96 -14.24
CA SER A 15 -2.65 -12.56 -15.58
C SER A 15 -4.10 -12.86 -15.98
N GLY A 16 -4.51 -12.34 -17.13
CA GLY A 16 -5.90 -12.38 -17.61
C GLY A 16 -6.90 -11.52 -16.82
N LYS A 17 -6.44 -10.73 -15.84
CA LYS A 17 -7.27 -9.97 -14.89
C LYS A 17 -6.81 -8.52 -14.69
N TRP A 18 -6.04 -7.98 -15.63
CA TRP A 18 -5.49 -6.63 -15.56
C TRP A 18 -6.57 -5.54 -15.49
N LEU A 19 -7.71 -5.75 -16.16
CA LEU A 19 -8.81 -4.79 -16.09
C LEU A 19 -9.31 -4.61 -14.65
N GLN A 20 -9.46 -5.70 -13.90
CA GLN A 20 -9.89 -5.62 -12.50
C GLN A 20 -8.82 -4.97 -11.62
N ALA A 21 -7.54 -5.27 -11.86
CA ALA A 21 -6.43 -4.62 -11.17
C ALA A 21 -6.40 -3.11 -11.40
N ILE A 22 -6.58 -2.67 -12.65
CA ILE A 22 -6.65 -1.24 -13.00
C ILE A 22 -7.90 -0.59 -12.40
N LEU A 23 -9.06 -1.24 -12.46
CA LEU A 23 -10.31 -0.71 -11.91
C LEU A 23 -10.25 -0.49 -10.39
N ILE A 24 -9.47 -1.28 -9.65
CA ILE A 24 -9.18 -1.04 -8.23
C ILE A 24 -8.38 0.27 -8.04
N ALA A 25 -7.44 0.58 -8.94
CA ALA A 25 -6.61 1.78 -8.88
C ALA A 25 -7.28 3.05 -9.43
N VAL A 26 -8.39 2.93 -10.19
CA VAL A 26 -9.10 4.08 -10.78
C VAL A 26 -9.45 5.19 -9.78
N PRO A 27 -10.02 4.90 -8.58
CA PRO A 27 -10.29 5.95 -7.59
C PRO A 27 -9.03 6.74 -7.19
N TYR A 28 -7.88 6.06 -7.05
CA TYR A 28 -6.60 6.71 -6.78
C TYR A 28 -6.17 7.65 -7.91
N PHE A 29 -6.31 7.24 -9.17
CA PHE A 29 -5.99 8.11 -10.31
C PHE A 29 -6.90 9.34 -10.38
N ILE A 30 -8.20 9.20 -10.10
CA ILE A 30 -9.14 10.32 -10.07
C ILE A 30 -8.71 11.34 -9.01
N VAL A 31 -8.39 10.87 -7.79
CA VAL A 31 -7.93 11.74 -6.70
C VAL A 31 -6.61 12.42 -7.04
N ALA A 32 -5.66 11.71 -7.67
CA ALA A 32 -4.39 12.27 -8.10
C ALA A 32 -4.56 13.37 -9.17
N VAL A 33 -5.50 13.21 -10.11
CA VAL A 33 -5.81 14.25 -11.11
C VAL A 33 -6.46 15.46 -10.45
N ILE A 34 -7.41 15.26 -9.54
CA ILE A 34 -8.03 16.36 -8.78
C ILE A 34 -6.96 17.14 -8.00
N GLY A 35 -6.00 16.44 -7.39
CA GLY A 35 -4.92 17.06 -6.62
C GLY A 35 -3.90 17.83 -7.44
N SER A 36 -3.80 17.57 -8.75
CA SER A 36 -2.98 18.39 -9.64
C SER A 36 -3.55 19.79 -9.89
N LEU A 37 -4.82 20.02 -9.52
CA LEU A 37 -5.45 21.33 -9.58
C LEU A 37 -5.02 22.17 -8.37
N PRO A 38 -4.54 23.41 -8.57
CA PRO A 38 -4.30 24.31 -7.45
C PRO A 38 -5.63 24.53 -6.68
N PHE A 39 -5.56 24.77 -5.37
CA PHE A 39 -6.66 25.21 -4.48
C PHE A 39 -7.50 24.15 -3.74
N LEU A 40 -7.28 22.84 -3.89
CA LEU A 40 -7.98 21.83 -3.07
C LEU A 40 -7.03 21.18 -2.04
N PRO A 41 -7.43 21.03 -0.77
CA PRO A 41 -6.71 20.19 0.18
C PRO A 41 -7.01 18.70 -0.12
N TYR A 42 -6.30 18.13 -1.09
CA TYR A 42 -6.52 16.77 -1.61
C TYR A 42 -5.68 15.70 -0.89
N GLU A 43 -4.77 16.11 0.00
CA GLU A 43 -3.79 15.23 0.63
C GLU A 43 -4.50 14.15 1.46
N ILE A 44 -5.51 14.54 2.24
CA ILE A 44 -6.32 13.61 3.05
C ILE A 44 -7.02 12.60 2.14
N LEU A 45 -7.64 13.06 1.04
CA LEU A 45 -8.35 12.20 0.11
C LEU A 45 -7.41 11.21 -0.59
N SER A 46 -6.17 11.63 -0.87
CA SER A 46 -5.15 10.77 -1.47
C SER A 46 -4.73 9.62 -0.54
N ILE A 47 -4.61 9.89 0.77
CA ILE A 47 -4.29 8.87 1.77
C ILE A 47 -5.40 7.81 1.81
N PHE A 48 -6.67 8.23 1.85
CA PHE A 48 -7.80 7.30 1.81
C PHE A 48 -7.81 6.46 0.53
N ALA A 49 -7.51 7.07 -0.63
CA ALA A 49 -7.46 6.35 -1.89
C ALA A 49 -6.36 5.28 -1.92
N VAL A 50 -5.17 5.58 -1.38
CA VAL A 50 -4.06 4.62 -1.27
C VAL A 50 -4.41 3.47 -0.33
N ILE A 51 -5.03 3.76 0.82
CA ILE A 51 -5.46 2.74 1.78
C ILE A 51 -6.51 1.82 1.14
N GLY A 52 -7.57 2.38 0.56
CA GLY A 52 -8.66 1.61 -0.04
C GLY A 52 -8.20 0.72 -1.20
N MET A 53 -7.29 1.22 -2.03
CA MET A 53 -6.63 0.46 -3.10
C MET A 53 -5.78 -0.69 -2.52
N SER A 54 -4.89 -0.40 -1.56
CA SER A 54 -4.01 -1.40 -0.95
C SER A 54 -4.80 -2.51 -0.26
N TYR A 55 -5.90 -2.16 0.40
CA TYR A 55 -6.81 -3.11 1.06
C TYR A 55 -7.57 -3.97 0.06
N SER A 56 -8.02 -3.38 -1.05
CA SER A 56 -8.67 -4.13 -2.11
C SER A 56 -7.74 -5.16 -2.75
N TYR A 57 -6.46 -4.84 -2.95
CA TYR A 57 -5.45 -5.80 -3.41
C TYR A 57 -5.17 -6.89 -2.36
N LEU A 58 -5.02 -6.51 -1.09
CA LEU A 58 -4.81 -7.47 0.00
C LEU A 58 -5.96 -8.48 0.09
N GLU A 59 -7.21 -8.03 0.03
CA GLU A 59 -8.37 -8.92 0.05
C GLU A 59 -8.44 -9.83 -1.18
N TRP A 60 -8.18 -9.29 -2.37
CA TRP A 60 -8.11 -10.11 -3.57
C TRP A 60 -7.04 -11.20 -3.40
N PHE A 61 -5.84 -10.85 -2.93
CA PHE A 61 -4.75 -11.83 -2.82
C PHE A 61 -5.00 -12.85 -1.71
N ARG A 62 -5.66 -12.42 -0.62
CA ARG A 62 -6.01 -13.28 0.52
C ARG A 62 -7.12 -14.27 0.18
N PHE A 63 -8.21 -13.82 -0.46
CA PHE A 63 -9.38 -14.67 -0.74
C PHE A 63 -9.32 -15.33 -2.13
N LYS A 64 -8.36 -14.94 -2.98
CA LYS A 64 -8.27 -15.33 -4.40
C LYS A 64 -9.55 -15.06 -5.19
N ASP A 65 -10.42 -14.22 -4.65
CA ASP A 65 -11.68 -13.82 -5.27
C ASP A 65 -11.49 -12.51 -6.02
N ILE A 66 -11.90 -12.51 -7.28
CA ILE A 66 -11.85 -11.32 -8.12
C ILE A 66 -13.06 -10.48 -7.75
N PRO A 67 -12.88 -9.25 -7.24
CA PRO A 67 -14.01 -8.43 -6.87
C PRO A 67 -14.90 -8.19 -8.10
N LYS A 68 -16.17 -8.62 -8.04
CA LYS A 68 -17.15 -8.48 -9.14
C LYS A 68 -17.40 -7.02 -9.54
N LYS A 69 -17.22 -6.09 -8.60
CA LYS A 69 -17.32 -4.64 -8.79
C LYS A 69 -16.09 -3.95 -8.18
N PRO A 70 -14.91 -4.05 -8.81
CA PRO A 70 -13.64 -3.64 -8.21
C PRO A 70 -13.60 -2.15 -7.87
N LEU A 71 -14.07 -1.30 -8.79
CA LEU A 71 -14.15 0.15 -8.60
C LEU A 71 -15.07 0.49 -7.42
N PHE A 72 -16.30 -0.03 -7.40
CA PHE A 72 -17.25 0.24 -6.33
C PHE A 72 -16.78 -0.33 -4.99
N LYS A 73 -16.10 -1.48 -4.99
CA LYS A 73 -15.51 -2.06 -3.78
C LYS A 73 -14.44 -1.13 -3.22
N SER A 74 -13.47 -0.71 -4.04
CA SER A 74 -12.43 0.22 -3.59
C SER A 74 -13.01 1.56 -3.16
N LEU A 75 -14.01 2.08 -3.87
CA LEU A 75 -14.70 3.32 -3.50
C LEU A 75 -15.48 3.16 -2.18
N ASN A 76 -16.15 2.03 -1.98
CA ASN A 76 -16.85 1.73 -0.73
C ASN A 76 -15.87 1.53 0.42
N GLU A 77 -14.73 0.89 0.17
CA GLU A 77 -13.62 0.79 1.13
C GLU A 77 -13.02 2.16 1.47
N ILE A 78 -13.16 3.18 0.60
CA ILE A 78 -12.76 4.58 0.83
C ILE A 78 -13.84 5.39 1.57
N LEU A 79 -15.11 5.17 1.27
CA LEU A 79 -16.22 5.99 1.79
C LEU A 79 -16.90 5.42 3.03
N ASN A 80 -17.12 4.10 3.09
CA ASN A 80 -18.14 3.48 3.94
C ASN A 80 -17.63 2.36 4.87
N THR A 81 -16.35 2.03 4.89
CA THR A 81 -15.80 1.08 5.87
C THR A 81 -16.13 1.58 7.29
N PRO A 82 -16.96 0.88 8.08
CA PRO A 82 -17.43 1.39 9.38
C PRO A 82 -16.32 1.64 10.42
N ASN A 83 -15.06 1.37 10.07
CA ASN A 83 -13.85 1.70 10.83
C ASN A 83 -12.76 2.37 9.95
N GLN A 84 -13.08 3.13 8.88
CA GLN A 84 -12.12 3.93 8.05
C GLN A 84 -11.11 4.69 8.91
N PHE A 85 -11.60 5.19 10.06
CA PHE A 85 -10.84 6.00 10.98
C PHE A 85 -9.64 5.25 11.56
N GLY A 86 -9.74 3.94 11.77
CA GLY A 86 -8.63 3.15 12.32
C GLY A 86 -7.40 3.09 11.41
N PRO A 87 -7.52 2.62 10.15
CA PRO A 87 -6.46 2.70 9.14
C PRO A 87 -5.90 4.11 8.97
N PHE A 88 -6.78 5.12 8.94
CA PHE A 88 -6.39 6.51 8.82
C PHE A 88 -5.53 6.98 10.01
N LEU A 89 -5.94 6.65 11.24
CA LEU A 89 -5.16 6.94 12.45
C LEU A 89 -3.82 6.22 12.46
N VAL A 90 -3.76 4.96 12.01
CA VAL A 90 -2.48 4.24 11.85
C VAL A 90 -1.59 4.98 10.86
N GLY A 91 -2.14 5.41 9.71
CA GLY A 91 -1.42 6.22 8.73
C GLY A 91 -0.86 7.51 9.31
N ILE A 92 -1.70 8.29 10.00
CA ILE A 92 -1.28 9.52 10.69
C ILE A 92 -0.18 9.25 11.71
N LEU A 93 -0.31 8.22 12.54
CA LEU A 93 0.70 7.89 13.55
C LEU A 93 2.03 7.50 12.90
N VAL A 94 1.99 6.74 11.80
CA VAL A 94 3.18 6.40 11.01
C VAL A 94 3.84 7.66 10.45
N GLU A 95 3.07 8.59 9.89
CA GLU A 95 3.59 9.86 9.38
C GLU A 95 4.19 10.71 10.50
N ILE A 96 3.48 10.91 11.61
CA ILE A 96 3.97 11.66 12.78
C ILE A 96 5.28 11.06 13.28
N TYR A 97 5.34 9.74 13.50
CA TYR A 97 6.57 9.10 13.96
C TYR A 97 7.70 9.23 12.94
N THR A 98 7.41 9.10 11.65
CA THR A 98 8.41 9.26 10.59
C THR A 98 8.94 10.70 10.53
N ILE A 99 8.07 11.71 10.65
CA ILE A 99 8.45 13.12 10.69
C ILE A 99 9.31 13.39 11.93
N LEU A 100 8.89 12.93 13.11
CA LEU A 100 9.67 13.10 14.34
C LEU A 100 11.08 12.53 14.19
N TRP A 101 11.23 11.32 13.63
CA TRP A 101 12.55 10.74 13.37
C TRP A 101 13.34 11.50 12.30
N SER A 102 12.66 12.03 11.27
CA SER A 102 13.27 12.81 10.20
C SER A 102 13.76 14.18 10.68
N LEU A 103 13.06 14.78 11.66
CA LEU A 103 13.45 16.05 12.30
C LEU A 103 14.73 15.91 13.12
N LEU A 104 14.97 14.75 13.73
CA LEU A 104 16.26 14.48 14.38
C LEU A 104 17.35 14.35 13.30
N PHE A 105 17.15 13.44 12.35
CA PHE A 105 18.07 13.21 11.23
C PHE A 105 17.35 12.54 10.06
N LEU A 106 17.77 12.88 8.83
CA LEU A 106 17.18 12.32 7.61
C LEU A 106 17.29 10.79 7.50
N ILE A 107 18.46 10.22 7.82
CA ILE A 107 18.74 8.78 7.66
C ILE A 107 17.85 7.93 8.61
N PRO A 108 17.77 8.22 9.93
CA PRO A 108 16.80 7.59 10.81
C PRO A 108 15.35 7.71 10.33
N GLY A 109 14.96 8.85 9.77
CA GLY A 109 13.65 9.06 9.15
C GLY A 109 13.33 8.00 8.09
N ILE A 110 14.23 7.82 7.11
CA ILE A 110 14.08 6.82 6.05
C ILE A 110 14.01 5.40 6.63
N ILE A 111 14.89 5.06 7.57
CA ILE A 111 14.89 3.73 8.20
C ILE A 111 13.56 3.44 8.91
N LYS A 112 12.96 4.45 9.55
CA LYS A 112 11.69 4.33 10.26
C LYS A 112 10.49 4.27 9.31
N ALA A 113 10.50 5.04 8.21
CA ALA A 113 9.51 4.90 7.15
C ALA A 113 9.45 3.47 6.60
N LEU A 114 10.63 2.86 6.35
CA LEU A 114 10.71 1.45 5.94
C LEU A 114 10.22 0.50 7.03
N ALA A 115 10.56 0.75 8.30
CA ALA A 115 10.12 -0.09 9.42
C ALA A 115 8.60 -0.07 9.64
N TYR A 116 7.92 1.03 9.32
CA TYR A 116 6.48 1.21 9.51
C TYR A 116 5.63 0.88 8.29
N SER A 117 6.27 0.54 7.16
CA SER A 117 5.64 0.30 5.86
C SER A 117 4.52 -0.76 5.86
N GLN A 118 4.54 -1.72 6.79
CA GLN A 118 3.58 -2.82 6.84
C GLN A 118 2.41 -2.57 7.80
N ALA A 119 2.43 -1.46 8.57
CA ALA A 119 1.46 -1.22 9.64
C ALA A 119 0.00 -1.22 9.16
N LEU A 120 -0.26 -0.61 7.99
CA LEU A 120 -1.60 -0.57 7.39
C LEU A 120 -2.09 -1.95 6.93
N LEU A 121 -1.21 -2.73 6.29
CA LEU A 121 -1.56 -4.09 5.85
C LEU A 121 -1.80 -5.03 7.03
N ILE A 122 -1.02 -4.88 8.11
CA ILE A 122 -1.24 -5.60 9.39
C ILE A 122 -2.60 -5.24 9.97
N TYR A 123 -2.96 -3.95 10.00
CA TYR A 123 -4.25 -3.50 10.53
C TYR A 123 -5.41 -4.14 9.75
N LYS A 124 -5.37 -4.13 8.42
CA LYS A 124 -6.41 -4.76 7.59
C LYS A 124 -6.46 -6.25 7.78
N ASP A 125 -5.32 -6.93 7.75
CA ASP A 125 -5.26 -8.39 7.89
C ASP A 125 -5.78 -8.85 9.26
N LYS A 126 -5.51 -8.10 10.34
CA LYS A 126 -6.14 -8.35 11.65
C LYS A 126 -7.65 -8.11 11.63
N THR A 127 -8.10 -7.02 11.00
CA THR A 127 -9.53 -6.70 10.88
C THR A 127 -10.29 -7.77 10.08
N LEU A 128 -9.67 -8.31 9.02
CA LEU A 128 -10.24 -9.38 8.18
C LEU A 128 -10.40 -10.71 8.93
N ASN A 129 -9.49 -11.02 9.85
CA ASN A 129 -9.52 -12.26 10.63
C ASN A 129 -10.46 -12.19 11.85
N GLY A 130 -11.28 -11.14 11.96
CA GLY A 130 -12.30 -11.00 13.00
C GLY A 130 -11.76 -10.70 14.40
N THR A 131 -10.47 -10.39 14.55
CA THR A 131 -9.95 -9.90 15.84
C THR A 131 -10.53 -8.53 16.17
N GLU A 132 -10.82 -8.32 17.45
CA GLU A 132 -11.21 -7.02 18.04
C GLU A 132 -10.35 -5.87 17.51
N ARG A 133 -10.90 -4.64 17.48
CA ARG A 133 -10.26 -3.44 16.92
C ARG A 133 -8.76 -3.40 17.28
N PRO A 134 -7.85 -3.66 16.32
CA PRO A 134 -6.45 -3.84 16.66
C PRO A 134 -5.87 -2.51 17.13
N GLY A 135 -5.09 -2.54 18.22
CA GLY A 135 -4.42 -1.36 18.74
C GLY A 135 -3.55 -0.70 17.65
N PHE A 136 -3.68 0.61 17.47
CA PHE A 136 -2.99 1.33 16.40
C PHE A 136 -1.46 1.25 16.56
N ASN A 137 -0.97 1.46 17.78
CA ASN A 137 0.45 1.31 18.11
C ASN A 137 0.94 -0.14 18.05
N ASP A 138 0.06 -1.10 18.31
CA ASP A 138 0.41 -2.52 18.18
C ASP A 138 0.67 -2.88 16.73
N CYS A 139 -0.08 -2.30 15.79
CA CYS A 139 0.15 -2.49 14.35
C CYS A 139 1.49 -1.92 13.91
N ILE A 140 1.85 -0.73 14.39
CA ILE A 140 3.14 -0.08 14.10
C ILE A 140 4.30 -0.88 14.72
N THR A 141 4.14 -1.30 15.97
CA THR A 141 5.13 -2.13 16.68
C THR A 141 5.34 -3.45 15.95
N LYS A 142 4.25 -4.09 15.52
CA LYS A 142 4.34 -5.34 14.77
C LYS A 142 4.99 -5.16 13.40
N SER A 143 4.71 -4.05 12.71
CA SER A 143 5.42 -3.69 11.48
C SER A 143 6.92 -3.56 11.72
N ARG A 144 7.33 -2.88 12.79
CA ARG A 144 8.74 -2.70 13.14
C ARG A 144 9.46 -4.02 13.41
N GLU A 145 8.79 -4.94 14.12
CA GLU A 145 9.30 -6.30 14.37
C GLU A 145 9.42 -7.10 13.07
N MET A 146 8.35 -7.13 12.27
CA MET A 146 8.28 -7.86 11.00
C MET A 146 9.32 -7.34 9.98
N MET A 147 9.65 -6.05 10.03
CA MET A 147 10.65 -5.42 9.17
C MET A 147 12.07 -5.50 9.74
N ASN A 148 12.30 -6.17 10.87
CA ASN A 148 13.66 -6.38 11.36
C ASN A 148 14.42 -7.33 10.42
N GLY A 149 15.65 -6.98 10.03
CA GLY A 149 16.39 -7.70 8.97
C GLY A 149 15.96 -7.42 7.53
N HIS A 150 14.70 -7.01 7.28
CA HIS A 150 14.14 -6.89 5.93
C HIS A 150 14.05 -5.45 5.36
N LYS A 151 14.51 -4.43 6.09
CA LYS A 151 14.42 -3.02 5.62
C LYS A 151 15.17 -2.77 4.32
N TRP A 152 16.34 -3.41 4.17
CA TRP A 152 17.15 -3.30 2.96
C TRP A 152 16.47 -3.95 1.75
N GLU A 153 15.80 -5.09 1.96
CA GLU A 153 15.04 -5.76 0.89
C GLU A 153 13.95 -4.84 0.33
N LEU A 154 13.17 -4.19 1.20
CA LEU A 154 12.16 -3.23 0.78
C LEU A 154 12.75 -2.00 0.08
N PHE A 155 13.91 -1.51 0.56
CA PHE A 155 14.59 -0.39 -0.09
C PHE A 155 15.02 -0.73 -1.53
N VAL A 156 15.64 -1.90 -1.72
CA VAL A 156 16.03 -2.37 -3.06
C VAL A 156 14.81 -2.67 -3.93
N LEU A 157 13.71 -3.18 -3.34
CA LEU A 157 12.44 -3.35 -4.03
C LEU A 157 11.93 -2.01 -4.58
N ASN A 158 11.89 -0.97 -3.75
CA ASN A 158 11.45 0.37 -4.17
C ASN A 158 12.37 0.96 -5.27
N LEU A 159 13.69 0.84 -5.10
CA LEU A 159 14.67 1.23 -6.13
C LEU A 159 14.44 0.53 -7.47
N SER A 160 14.08 -0.75 -7.44
CA SER A 160 13.80 -1.52 -8.65
C SER A 160 12.54 -1.08 -9.40
N PHE A 161 11.67 -0.29 -8.76
CA PHE A 161 10.50 0.34 -9.37
C PHE A 161 10.77 1.80 -9.76
N LEU A 162 11.74 2.47 -9.12
CA LEU A 162 12.03 3.88 -9.32
C LEU A 162 12.29 4.23 -10.80
N GLY A 163 13.02 3.39 -11.54
CA GLY A 163 13.22 3.57 -12.98
C GLY A 163 11.92 3.54 -13.80
N TRP A 164 10.97 2.69 -13.41
CA TRP A 164 9.65 2.60 -14.05
C TRP A 164 8.78 3.81 -13.72
N PHE A 165 8.91 4.36 -12.50
CA PHE A 165 8.26 5.62 -12.14
C PHE A 165 8.74 6.76 -13.05
N PHE A 166 10.06 6.89 -13.26
CA PHE A 166 10.61 7.87 -14.19
C PHE A 166 10.11 7.67 -15.63
N LEU A 167 10.11 6.43 -16.12
CA LEU A 167 9.61 6.13 -17.46
C LEU A 167 8.12 6.48 -17.61
N SER A 168 7.32 6.23 -16.57
CA SER A 168 5.89 6.57 -16.55
C SER A 168 5.65 8.07 -16.63
N ILE A 169 6.49 8.88 -15.96
CA ILE A 169 6.46 10.35 -16.06
C ILE A 169 6.74 10.79 -17.51
N LEU A 170 7.74 10.20 -18.16
CA LEU A 170 8.07 10.53 -19.57
C LEU A 170 6.93 10.22 -20.54
N THR A 171 6.08 9.24 -20.22
CA THR A 171 4.87 8.91 -20.99
C THR A 171 3.65 9.78 -20.66
N VAL A 172 3.86 10.96 -20.05
CA VAL A 172 2.77 11.85 -19.58
C VAL A 172 1.82 11.13 -18.62
N GLY A 173 2.37 10.20 -17.83
CA GLY A 173 1.63 9.43 -16.83
C GLY A 173 0.87 8.21 -17.33
N ILE A 174 0.84 7.91 -18.63
CA ILE A 174 0.17 6.71 -19.16
C ILE A 174 0.77 5.42 -18.56
N GLY A 175 2.09 5.36 -18.38
CA GLY A 175 2.75 4.22 -17.74
C GLY A 175 2.26 3.92 -16.32
N PHE A 176 1.70 4.90 -15.60
CA PHE A 176 1.18 4.69 -14.25
C PHE A 176 -0.02 3.75 -14.21
N ILE A 177 -0.80 3.65 -15.30
CA ILE A 177 -1.99 2.79 -15.36
C ILE A 177 -1.65 1.34 -15.03
N TRP A 178 -0.53 0.83 -15.55
CA TRP A 178 -0.05 -0.53 -15.25
C TRP A 178 0.88 -0.57 -14.05
N LEU A 179 1.72 0.46 -13.91
CA LEU A 179 2.75 0.49 -12.87
C LEU A 179 2.15 0.54 -11.45
N ILE A 180 1.09 1.32 -11.22
CA ILE A 180 0.50 1.49 -9.89
C ILE A 180 -0.10 0.16 -9.39
N PRO A 181 -1.01 -0.52 -10.12
CA PRO A 181 -1.49 -1.84 -9.71
C PRO A 181 -0.35 -2.82 -9.46
N TYR A 182 0.64 -2.83 -10.36
CA TYR A 182 1.77 -3.73 -10.28
C TYR A 182 2.65 -3.49 -9.03
N TYR A 183 2.92 -2.22 -8.71
CA TYR A 183 3.69 -1.83 -7.54
C TYR A 183 2.97 -2.20 -6.25
N TYR A 184 1.71 -1.77 -6.08
CA TYR A 184 0.94 -2.04 -4.86
C TYR A 184 0.63 -3.54 -4.67
N GLY A 185 0.35 -4.28 -5.75
CA GLY A 185 0.25 -5.74 -5.69
C GLY A 185 1.56 -6.40 -5.25
N THR A 186 2.71 -5.88 -5.69
CA THR A 186 4.02 -6.38 -5.26
C THR A 186 4.30 -6.10 -3.78
N LEU A 187 3.86 -4.94 -3.26
CA LEU A 187 3.94 -4.66 -1.83
C LEU A 187 3.05 -5.60 -0.99
N VAL A 188 1.87 -5.97 -1.48
CA VAL A 188 1.02 -6.98 -0.83
C VAL A 188 1.68 -8.36 -0.82
N ASN A 189 2.28 -8.79 -1.95
CA ASN A 189 3.04 -10.04 -1.99
C ASN A 189 4.26 -10.00 -1.07
N TYR A 190 4.93 -8.85 -0.96
CA TYR A 190 6.04 -8.67 -0.03
C TYR A 190 5.58 -8.78 1.43
N TYR A 191 4.43 -8.20 1.78
CA TYR A 191 3.80 -8.38 3.08
C TYR A 191 3.52 -9.85 3.40
N ASP A 192 2.95 -10.60 2.46
CA ASP A 192 2.69 -12.03 2.63
C ASP A 192 3.98 -12.84 2.79
N TYR A 193 5.03 -12.50 2.05
CA TYR A 193 6.36 -13.08 2.22
C TYR A 193 6.90 -12.84 3.64
N LEU A 194 6.85 -11.60 4.13
CA LEU A 194 7.31 -11.28 5.48
C LEU A 194 6.51 -12.03 6.55
N LYS A 195 5.19 -12.12 6.39
CA LYS A 195 4.32 -12.85 7.32
C LYS A 195 4.65 -14.34 7.38
N ASN A 196 5.06 -14.95 6.26
CA ASN A 196 5.41 -16.37 6.21
C ASN A 196 6.81 -16.67 6.76
N ASN A 197 7.75 -15.73 6.70
CA ASN A 197 9.12 -15.91 7.23
C ASN A 197 9.29 -15.48 8.69
N ASN A 198 8.34 -14.73 9.25
CA ASN A 198 8.33 -14.31 10.65
C ASN A 198 7.37 -15.15 11.53
N LYS A 199 7.09 -16.40 11.15
CA LYS A 199 6.28 -17.35 11.95
C LYS A 199 7.11 -18.05 13.01
#